data_AF-A0A7W4Z2H8-F1
#
_entry.id   AF-A0A7W4Z2H8-F1
#
_cell.length_a   1.000
_cell.length_b   1.000
_cell.length_c   1.000
_cell.angle_alpha   90.00
_cell.angle_beta   90.00
_cell.angle_gamma   90.00
#
_symmetry.space_group_name_H-M   'P 1'
#
loop_
_entity.id
_entity.type
_entity.pdbx_description
1 polymer ?
#
loop_
_entity_poly.entity_id
_entity_poly.type
_entity_poly.pdbx_seq_one_letter_code
_entity_poly.pdbx_strand_id
1 'polypeptide(L)'
;MVEGIIYRFRTGIAWRDLPASFGPHQTVAKRHRRFSADGTWDKIHARLVAEADATGRVDWTVSVDSTVNRAHQHATNMGRVERPAGVHTGG
;
A
#
# COMPACT_ATOMS: atom_id res chain seq x y z
N MET A 1 -0.15 -10.07 14.98
CA MET A 1 -0.55 -8.77 14.36
C MET A 1 0.47 -8.26 13.35
N VAL A 2 1.61 -7.69 13.74
CA VAL A 2 2.64 -7.21 12.79
C VAL A 2 3.22 -8.36 11.96
N GLU A 3 3.51 -9.49 12.59
CA GLU A 3 3.92 -10.74 11.90
C GLU A 3 2.95 -11.16 10.78
N GLY A 4 1.63 -11.01 11.00
CA GLY A 4 0.64 -11.33 9.97
C GLY A 4 0.68 -10.37 8.77
N ILE A 5 1.05 -9.11 9.00
CA ILE A 5 1.24 -8.12 7.93
C ILE A 5 2.48 -8.49 7.11
N ILE A 6 3.60 -8.78 7.79
CA ILE A 6 4.87 -9.18 7.15
C ILE A 6 4.67 -10.47 6.36
N TYR A 7 4.03 -11.47 6.95
CA TYR A 7 3.73 -12.75 6.29
C TYR A 7 2.94 -12.55 5.01
N ARG A 8 1.89 -11.72 5.04
CA ARG A 8 1.10 -11.40 3.84
C ARG A 8 1.97 -10.79 2.74
N PHE A 9 2.78 -9.79 3.05
CA PHE A 9 3.62 -9.15 2.03
C PHE A 9 4.70 -10.09 1.49
N ARG A 10 5.24 -10.97 2.33
CA ARG A 10 6.22 -11.99 1.90
C ARG A 10 5.61 -13.03 0.96
N THR A 11 4.35 -13.40 1.17
CA THR A 11 3.71 -14.50 0.44
C THR A 11 2.74 -14.06 -0.65
N GLY A 12 2.35 -12.78 -0.66
CA GLY A 12 1.43 -12.21 -1.65
C GLY A 12 -0.04 -12.63 -1.49
N ILE A 13 -0.39 -13.35 -0.42
CA ILE A 13 -1.75 -13.88 -0.23
C ILE A 13 -2.80 -12.78 -0.04
N ALA A 14 -4.06 -13.11 -0.34
CA ALA A 14 -5.16 -12.23 0.02
C ALA A 14 -5.29 -12.14 1.55
N TRP A 15 -5.82 -11.02 2.06
CA TRP A 15 -6.05 -10.87 3.51
C TRP A 15 -6.93 -12.00 4.07
N ARG A 16 -7.94 -12.43 3.32
CA ARG A 16 -8.86 -13.50 3.73
C ARG A 16 -8.18 -14.86 3.94
N ASP A 17 -7.03 -15.07 3.29
CA ASP A 17 -6.30 -16.33 3.33
C ASP A 17 -5.20 -16.32 4.40
N LEU A 18 -5.13 -15.26 5.23
CA LEU A 18 -4.14 -15.16 6.30
C LEU A 18 -4.31 -16.32 7.30
N PRO A 19 -3.24 -17.07 7.62
CA PRO A 19 -3.32 -18.15 8.60
C PRO A 19 -3.89 -17.69 9.95
N ALA A 20 -4.80 -18.48 10.51
CA ALA A 20 -5.50 -18.14 11.75
C ALA A 20 -4.56 -17.92 12.95
N SER A 21 -3.35 -18.50 12.92
CA SER A 21 -2.30 -18.29 13.92
C SER A 21 -1.87 -16.83 14.06
N PHE A 22 -2.08 -15.98 13.04
CA PHE A 22 -1.80 -14.55 13.11
C PHE A 22 -2.96 -13.70 13.67
N GLY A 23 -4.12 -14.34 13.93
CA GLY A 23 -5.35 -13.71 14.39
C GLY A 23 -6.30 -13.30 13.25
N PRO A 24 -7.46 -12.70 13.58
CA PRO A 24 -8.47 -12.33 12.59
C PRO A 24 -7.93 -11.36 11.54
N HIS A 25 -8.08 -11.71 10.26
CA HIS A 25 -7.49 -10.96 9.17
C HIS A 25 -7.99 -9.50 9.09
N GLN A 26 -9.22 -9.22 9.53
CA GLN A 26 -9.79 -7.88 9.56
C GLN A 26 -9.03 -6.97 10.52
N THR A 27 -8.68 -7.50 11.70
CA THR A 27 -7.89 -6.78 12.71
C THR A 27 -6.50 -6.47 12.16
N VAL A 28 -5.88 -7.45 11.51
CA VAL A 28 -4.53 -7.31 10.92
C VAL A 28 -4.55 -6.25 9.81
N ALA A 29 -5.53 -6.33 8.91
CA ALA A 29 -5.72 -5.37 7.83
C ALA A 29 -6.03 -3.94 8.36
N LYS A 30 -6.87 -3.81 9.39
CA LYS A 30 -7.17 -2.52 10.03
C LYS A 30 -5.93 -1.90 10.68
N ARG A 31 -5.11 -2.72 11.34
CA ARG A 31 -3.84 -2.27 11.93
C ARG A 31 -2.86 -1.83 10.85
N HIS A 32 -2.71 -2.62 9.78
CA HIS A 32 -1.90 -2.24 8.62
C HIS A 32 -2.34 -0.90 8.06
N ARG A 33 -3.63 -0.72 7.78
CA ARG A 33 -4.20 0.53 7.25
C ARG A 33 -3.92 1.72 8.17
N ARG A 34 -4.07 1.57 9.49
CA ARG A 34 -3.76 2.63 10.46
C ARG A 34 -2.28 3.03 10.37
N PHE A 35 -1.38 2.06 10.37
CA PHE A 35 0.07 2.32 10.27
C PHE A 35 0.52 2.93 8.94
N SER A 36 -0.16 2.59 7.85
CA SER A 36 0.05 3.26 6.57
C SER A 36 -0.44 4.69 6.60
N ALA A 37 -1.58 4.96 7.27
CA ALA A 37 -2.15 6.30 7.31
C ALA A 37 -1.42 7.26 8.27
N ASP A 38 -0.86 6.75 9.36
CA ASP A 38 -0.17 7.58 10.38
C ASP A 38 1.36 7.63 10.20
N GLY A 39 1.89 7.07 9.11
CA GLY A 39 3.31 7.07 8.77
C GLY A 39 4.17 6.18 9.68
N THR A 40 3.56 5.27 10.46
CA THR A 40 4.32 4.33 11.30
C THR A 40 5.27 3.46 10.48
N TRP A 41 4.84 3.00 9.29
CA TRP A 41 5.71 2.21 8.43
C TRP A 41 6.92 2.98 7.95
N ASP A 42 6.75 4.25 7.60
CA ASP A 42 7.85 5.12 7.17
C ASP A 42 8.88 5.31 8.29
N LYS A 43 8.41 5.51 9.52
CA LYS A 43 9.27 5.63 10.71
C LYS A 43 10.05 4.35 10.99
N ILE A 44 9.39 3.19 10.91
CA ILE A 44 10.03 1.89 11.08
C ILE A 44 11.09 1.69 9.99
N HIS A 45 10.73 1.96 8.73
CA HIS A 45 11.64 1.84 7.60
C HIS A 45 12.88 2.73 7.75
N ALA A 46 12.69 4.01 8.06
CA ALA A 46 13.79 4.95 8.26
C ALA A 46 14.74 4.47 9.38
N ARG A 47 14.19 3.94 10.48
CA ARG A 47 15.01 3.41 11.58
C ARG A 47 15.82 2.18 11.16
N LEU A 48 15.19 1.22 10.47
CA LEU A 48 15.86 0.00 10.02
C LEU A 48 16.95 0.30 8.99
N VAL A 49 16.70 1.23 8.06
CA VAL A 49 17.69 1.68 7.09
C VAL A 49 18.87 2.35 7.79
N ALA A 50 18.63 3.24 8.77
CA ALA A 50 19.71 3.88 9.52
C ALA A 50 20.57 2.88 10.31
N GLU A 51 19.96 1.84 10.91
CA GLU A 51 20.71 0.78 11.60
C GLU A 51 21.52 -0.10 10.64
N ALA A 52 20.94 -0.41 9.47
CA ALA A 52 21.63 -1.16 8.44
C ALA A 52 22.80 -0.37 7.84
N ASP A 53 22.62 0.93 7.60
CA ASP A 53 23.66 1.85 7.11
C ASP A 53 24.82 1.95 8.11
N ALA A 54 24.51 2.15 9.40
CA ALA A 54 25.51 2.19 10.46
C ALA A 54 26.33 0.89 10.61
N THR A 55 25.81 -0.24 10.13
CA THR A 55 26.49 -1.54 10.15
C THR A 55 27.06 -1.94 8.78
N GLY A 56 27.08 -1.03 7.81
CA GLY A 56 27.61 -1.28 6.47
C GLY A 56 26.81 -2.30 5.65
N ARG A 57 25.53 -2.50 6.00
CA ARG A 57 24.63 -3.47 5.34
C ARG A 57 23.76 -2.83 4.24
N VAL A 58 23.88 -1.52 4.02
CA VAL A 58 23.20 -0.81 2.94
C VAL A 58 24.22 -0.44 1.87
N ASP A 59 23.97 -0.90 0.65
CA ASP A 59 24.59 -0.36 -0.55
C ASP A 59 23.61 0.66 -1.16
N TRP A 60 24.04 1.91 -1.27
CA TRP A 60 23.24 3.01 -1.81
C TRP A 60 23.27 3.08 -3.34
N THR A 61 23.84 2.08 -4.01
CA THR A 61 23.80 1.96 -5.47
C THR A 61 22.37 1.59 -5.91
N VAL A 62 21.55 2.60 -6.20
CA VAL A 62 20.16 2.40 -6.63
C VAL A 62 20.10 2.16 -8.14
N SER A 63 19.48 1.05 -8.54
CA SER A 63 18.99 0.84 -9.91
C SER A 63 17.52 1.28 -9.97
N VAL A 64 17.16 2.09 -10.96
CA VAL A 64 15.78 2.55 -11.17
C VAL A 64 15.15 1.68 -12.24
N ASP A 65 14.11 0.91 -11.87
CA ASP A 65 13.21 0.26 -12.82
C ASP A 65 11.87 1.01 -12.91
N SER A 66 11.21 0.90 -14.06
CA SER A 66 9.87 1.46 -14.27
C SER A 66 9.01 0.43 -14.95
N THR A 67 7.80 0.23 -14.42
CA THR A 67 6.81 -0.69 -15.01
C THR A 67 5.52 0.07 -15.28
N VAL A 68 5.03 0.00 -16.52
CA VAL A 68 3.73 0.54 -16.92
C VAL A 68 2.77 -0.63 -17.10
N ASN A 69 1.72 -0.70 -16.27
CA ASN A 69 0.66 -1.69 -16.41
C ASN A 69 -0.67 -1.00 -16.81
N ARG A 70 -1.33 -1.51 -17.85
CA ARG A 70 -2.63 -1.00 -18.29
C ARG A 70 -3.72 -1.62 -17.43
N ALA A 71 -4.45 -0.79 -16.69
CA ALA A 71 -5.64 -1.24 -15.97
C ALA A 71 -6.74 -1.68 -16.97
N HIS A 72 -7.44 -2.78 -16.68
CA HIS A 72 -8.62 -3.19 -17.42
C HIS A 72 -9.70 -2.09 -17.31
N GLN A 73 -10.49 -1.87 -18.35
CA GLN A 73 -11.57 -0.87 -18.38
C GLN A 73 -12.67 -1.03 -17.29
N HIS A 74 -12.62 -2.13 -16.54
CA HIS A 74 -13.53 -2.42 -15.42
C HIS A 74 -12.84 -2.32 -14.06
N ALA A 75 -11.59 -1.86 -14.00
CA ALA A 75 -10.82 -1.72 -12.76
C ALA A 75 -11.18 -0.46 -11.94
N THR A 76 -11.97 0.46 -12.51
CA THR A 76 -12.39 1.71 -11.85
C THR A 76 -13.82 1.60 -11.32
N ASN A 77 -13.97 1.56 -10.00
CA ASN A 77 -15.24 1.76 -9.27
C ASN A 77 -15.48 3.23 -8.89
N MET A 78 -14.76 4.19 -9.47
CA MET A 78 -15.04 5.60 -9.24
C MET A 78 -16.32 5.98 -9.99
N GLY A 79 -17.34 6.42 -9.24
CA GLY A 79 -18.56 6.99 -9.82
C GLY A 79 -18.21 8.19 -10.69
N ARG A 80 -18.84 8.28 -11.87
CA ARG A 80 -18.71 9.43 -12.76
C ARG A 80 -19.16 10.68 -12.02
N VAL A 81 -18.26 11.63 -11.81
CA VAL A 81 -18.66 12.98 -11.41
C VAL A 81 -19.39 13.58 -12.60
N GLU A 82 -20.71 13.76 -12.50
CA GLU A 82 -21.46 14.52 -13.49
C GLU A 82 -20.97 15.96 -13.47
N ARG A 83 -20.45 16.41 -14.61
CA ARG A 83 -20.16 17.83 -14.83
C ARG A 83 -21.50 18.52 -15.07
N PRO A 84 -21.86 19.59 -14.33
CA PRO A 84 -23.12 20.27 -14.60
C PRO A 84 -23.13 20.76 -16.06
N ALA A 85 -24.25 20.51 -16.75
CA ALA A 85 -24.45 20.92 -18.12
C ALA A 85 -24.26 22.43 -18.22
N GLY A 86 -23.42 22.86 -19.16
CA GLY A 86 -23.23 24.28 -19.44
C GLY A 86 -24.56 24.90 -19.85
N VAL A 87 -24.96 25.97 -19.17
CA VAL A 87 -26.10 26.80 -19.56
C VAL A 87 -25.78 27.38 -20.95
N HIS A 88 -26.53 26.93 -21.96
CA HIS A 88 -26.65 27.64 -23.23
C HIS A 88 -27.55 28.86 -23.00
N THR A 89 -26.96 30.06 -22.98
CA THR A 89 -27.72 31.30 -23.22
C THR A 89 -27.48 31.69 -24.68
N GLY A 90 -28.44 31.36 -25.54
CA GLY A 90 -28.54 31.92 -26.88
C GLY A 90 -29.77 32.81 -26.96
N GLY A 91 -29.63 33.95 -27.66
CA GLY A 91 -30.73 34.85 -28.05
C GLY A 91 -30.82 36.11 -27.22
#